data_AF-A0A2D5FAK2-F1
#
_entry.id   AF-A0A2D5FAK2-F1
#
_cell.length_a   1.000
_cell.length_b   1.000
_cell.length_c   1.000
_cell.angle_alpha   90.00
_cell.angle_beta   90.00
_cell.angle_gamma   90.00
#
_symmetry.space_group_name_H-M   'P 1'
#
loop_
_entity.id
_entity.type
_entity.pdbx_description
1 polymer ?
#
loop_
_entity_poly.entity_id
_entity_poly.type
_entity_poly.pdbx_seq_one_letter_code
_entity_poly.pdbx_strand_id
1 'polypeptide(L)'
;MENGADAGCCGMNYTRRVTCLNWRTRSAGSTPMTVISQQAQRDVQPRETGASLILRPFTWVLAAARDLLAHPLASLAYGVLVVALGILVLAYQQHPLYVAAAVLGFLLVGPVFAAGCCELSLRRERGEEADFGHSLEVLVRCRGPLLRLASGLLLVALLWFAVALGVLYWAHGSVAPSIESTVWGNVLAQLSPVQLLVYAGAALGLAVVSFTLTVISVPAIIDRGLSATEAMGASLALCRRHPLVMLVWAVLVAALVALGTAFWLVGLAVIFPLLGHATWRAYVELGREPR
;
A
#
# COMPACT_ATOMS: atom_id res chain seq x y z
N MET A 1 60.40 -37.33 44.43
CA MET A 1 58.95 -37.18 44.22
C MET A 1 58.65 -37.78 42.85
N GLU A 2 58.19 -39.03 42.89
CA GLU A 2 57.64 -39.87 41.81
C GLU A 2 56.53 -39.16 41.01
N ASN A 3 56.10 -39.51 39.79
CA ASN A 3 56.47 -40.47 38.73
C ASN A 3 55.55 -40.16 37.50
N GLY A 4 55.99 -40.53 36.28
CA GLY A 4 55.15 -40.89 35.12
C GLY A 4 54.81 -39.75 34.13
N ALA A 5 55.43 -39.61 32.94
CA ALA A 5 55.45 -40.50 31.74
C ALA A 5 54.04 -40.71 31.12
N ASP A 6 53.77 -40.66 29.82
CA ASP A 6 54.46 -40.37 28.55
C ASP A 6 53.31 -40.23 27.50
N ALA A 7 53.34 -39.23 26.61
CA ALA A 7 53.71 -39.30 25.18
C ALA A 7 52.74 -40.04 24.23
N GLY A 8 52.51 -39.45 23.04
CA GLY A 8 52.26 -40.26 21.83
C GLY A 8 51.30 -39.70 20.77
N CYS A 9 51.84 -38.93 19.82
CA CYS A 9 51.23 -38.41 18.60
C CYS A 9 50.73 -39.44 17.56
N CYS A 10 49.94 -38.89 16.61
CA CYS A 10 49.98 -39.10 15.14
C CYS A 10 49.00 -40.09 14.47
N GLY A 11 48.02 -39.53 13.73
CA GLY A 11 48.09 -39.47 12.26
C GLY A 11 47.64 -40.67 11.39
N MET A 12 46.67 -40.35 10.52
CA MET A 12 46.45 -40.85 9.14
C MET A 12 45.39 -41.93 8.81
N ASN A 13 44.63 -41.59 7.76
CA ASN A 13 43.45 -42.23 7.18
C ASN A 13 43.73 -43.56 6.47
N TYR A 14 42.75 -44.48 6.49
CA TYR A 14 42.46 -45.36 5.34
C TYR A 14 40.97 -45.77 5.28
N THR A 15 40.50 -45.88 4.06
CA THR A 15 39.14 -46.11 3.55
C THR A 15 38.52 -47.46 3.93
N ARG A 16 37.20 -47.49 4.18
CA ARG A 16 36.32 -48.60 3.75
C ARG A 16 34.85 -48.16 3.59
N ARG A 17 34.34 -48.35 2.37
CA ARG A 17 32.92 -48.31 2.01
C ARG A 17 32.15 -49.37 2.80
N VAL A 18 30.97 -49.03 3.32
CA VAL A 18 29.90 -50.01 3.52
C VAL A 18 28.67 -49.54 2.77
N THR A 19 28.24 -50.43 1.90
CA THR A 19 27.19 -50.36 0.90
C THR A 19 25.80 -50.23 1.53
N CYS A 20 24.91 -49.49 0.86
CA CYS A 20 23.47 -49.48 1.12
C CYS A 20 22.90 -50.91 1.17
N LEU A 21 22.15 -51.23 2.22
CA LEU A 21 21.11 -52.26 2.19
C LEU A 21 19.82 -51.70 2.80
N ASN A 22 18.90 -51.37 1.91
CA ASN A 22 17.50 -51.11 2.20
C ASN A 22 16.75 -52.43 1.98
N TRP A 23 16.12 -53.01 3.00
CA TRP A 23 14.96 -53.91 2.84
C TRP A 23 14.19 -54.05 4.16
N ARG A 24 13.17 -53.19 4.30
CA ARG A 24 11.78 -53.57 4.63
C ARG A 24 11.56 -54.52 5.83
N THR A 25 11.30 -53.93 7.00
CA THR A 25 10.46 -54.57 8.04
C THR A 25 9.10 -53.87 8.08
N ARG A 26 8.08 -54.56 7.58
CA ARG A 26 6.66 -54.24 7.85
C ARG A 26 6.37 -54.62 9.29
N SER A 27 6.06 -53.63 10.14
CA SER A 27 5.14 -53.82 11.26
C SER A 27 3.94 -52.90 11.03
N ALA A 28 2.78 -53.54 10.95
CA ALA A 28 1.48 -52.91 10.81
C ALA A 28 1.09 -52.20 12.11
N GLY A 29 0.46 -51.04 11.97
CA GLY A 29 -0.01 -50.23 13.09
C GLY A 29 -0.22 -48.77 12.71
N SER A 30 -0.74 -48.52 11.50
CA SER A 30 -1.20 -47.20 11.08
C SER A 30 -2.36 -46.79 11.98
N THR A 31 -2.16 -45.85 12.90
CA THR A 31 -3.24 -45.15 13.57
C THR A 31 -3.98 -44.27 12.54
N PRO A 32 -5.26 -44.52 12.25
CA PRO A 32 -6.06 -43.66 11.38
C PRO A 32 -6.50 -42.34 12.04
N MET A 33 -6.29 -42.16 13.36
CA MET A 33 -6.82 -40.98 14.09
C MET A 33 -6.18 -39.64 13.70
N THR A 34 -4.88 -39.60 13.38
CA THR A 34 -4.19 -38.32 13.12
C THR A 34 -4.59 -37.70 11.78
N VAL A 35 -4.81 -38.52 10.76
CA VAL A 35 -5.23 -38.07 9.42
C VAL A 35 -6.68 -37.59 9.43
N ILE A 36 -7.56 -38.29 10.18
CA ILE A 36 -8.96 -37.89 10.35
C ILE A 36 -9.05 -36.54 11.07
N SER A 37 -8.20 -36.26 12.06
CA SER A 37 -8.20 -34.95 12.75
C SER A 37 -7.81 -33.78 11.85
N GLN A 38 -6.84 -33.96 10.94
CA GLN A 38 -6.44 -32.92 10.00
C GLN A 38 -7.46 -32.70 8.88
N GLN A 39 -8.13 -33.75 8.41
CA GLN A 39 -9.23 -33.63 7.45
C GLN A 39 -10.48 -33.02 8.09
N ALA A 40 -10.83 -33.42 9.31
CA ALA A 40 -11.92 -32.81 10.07
C ALA A 40 -11.65 -31.32 10.38
N GLN A 41 -10.40 -30.91 10.58
CA GLN A 41 -10.03 -29.49 10.72
C GLN A 41 -10.05 -28.72 9.39
N ARG A 42 -9.78 -29.36 8.24
CA ARG A 42 -9.95 -28.75 6.92
C ARG A 42 -11.42 -28.52 6.57
N ASP A 43 -12.30 -29.43 6.97
CA ASP A 43 -13.74 -29.34 6.69
C ASP A 43 -14.47 -28.27 7.54
N VAL A 44 -13.80 -27.71 8.56
CA VAL A 44 -14.31 -26.64 9.44
C VAL A 44 -13.75 -25.25 9.08
N GLN A 45 -13.04 -25.09 7.96
CA GLN A 45 -12.84 -23.74 7.41
C GLN A 45 -14.17 -23.27 6.84
N PRO A 46 -14.80 -22.21 7.39
CA PRO A 46 -16.02 -21.67 6.80
C PRO A 46 -15.71 -21.37 5.35
N ARG A 47 -16.48 -21.93 4.40
CA ARG A 47 -16.48 -21.44 3.03
C ARG A 47 -16.83 -19.96 3.14
N GLU A 48 -15.83 -19.09 3.08
CA GLU A 48 -16.03 -17.65 3.07
C GLU A 48 -16.99 -17.37 1.91
N THR A 49 -18.22 -17.06 2.27
CA THR A 49 -19.29 -16.86 1.29
C THR A 49 -18.91 -15.60 0.53
N GLY A 50 -19.08 -15.52 -0.79
CA GLY A 50 -18.65 -14.35 -1.57
C GLY A 50 -19.12 -12.99 -1.00
N ALA A 51 -20.21 -12.98 -0.23
CA ALA A 51 -20.69 -11.84 0.54
C ALA A 51 -19.73 -11.36 1.66
N SER A 52 -19.05 -12.26 2.39
CA SER A 52 -18.11 -11.86 3.45
C SER A 52 -16.87 -11.18 2.90
N LEU A 53 -16.44 -11.53 1.68
CA LEU A 53 -15.31 -10.88 1.02
C LEU A 53 -15.59 -9.40 0.67
N ILE A 54 -16.83 -9.07 0.30
CA ILE A 54 -17.20 -7.69 -0.10
C ILE A 54 -17.13 -6.73 1.09
N LEU A 55 -17.37 -7.20 2.32
CA LEU A 55 -17.28 -6.38 3.53
C LEU A 55 -15.87 -6.28 4.14
N ARG A 56 -14.87 -7.01 3.61
CA ARG A 56 -13.49 -6.97 4.11
C ARG A 56 -12.88 -5.56 4.17
N PRO A 57 -13.10 -4.67 3.18
CA PRO A 57 -12.56 -3.31 3.24
C PRO A 57 -12.94 -2.54 4.51
N PHE A 58 -14.14 -2.75 5.04
CA PHE A 58 -14.56 -2.15 6.31
C PHE A 58 -13.77 -2.71 7.51
N THR A 59 -13.50 -4.02 7.50
CA THR A 59 -12.69 -4.65 8.55
C THR A 59 -11.24 -4.17 8.53
N TRP A 60 -10.69 -3.87 7.35
CA TRP A 60 -9.35 -3.26 7.23
C TRP A 60 -9.30 -1.88 7.85
N VAL A 61 -10.31 -1.04 7.61
CA VAL A 61 -10.41 0.30 8.21
C VAL A 61 -10.58 0.22 9.73
N LEU A 62 -11.39 -0.72 10.22
CA LEU A 62 -11.56 -0.91 11.67
C LEU A 62 -10.28 -1.43 12.34
N ALA A 63 -9.57 -2.36 11.70
CA ALA A 63 -8.27 -2.82 12.17
C ALA A 63 -7.21 -1.72 12.13
N ALA A 64 -7.23 -0.89 11.08
CA ALA A 64 -6.36 0.26 10.92
C ALA A 64 -6.56 1.31 12.00
N ALA A 65 -7.79 1.51 12.47
CA ALA A 65 -8.05 2.40 13.60
C ALA A 65 -7.33 1.91 14.87
N ARG A 66 -7.27 0.58 15.08
CA ARG A 66 -6.49 0.01 16.19
C ARG A 66 -4.99 0.19 15.99
N ASP A 67 -4.49 0.19 14.75
CA ASP A 67 -3.08 0.46 14.43
C ASP A 67 -2.71 1.90 14.72
N LEU A 68 -3.55 2.83 14.28
CA LEU A 68 -3.40 4.26 14.57
C LEU A 68 -3.41 4.53 16.07
N LEU A 69 -4.36 3.93 16.82
CA LEU A 69 -4.47 4.12 18.27
C LEU A 69 -3.31 3.49 19.06
N ALA A 70 -2.59 2.53 18.48
CA ALA A 70 -1.41 1.95 19.13
C ALA A 70 -0.17 2.86 19.04
N HIS A 71 -0.04 3.62 17.94
CA HIS A 71 1.08 4.56 17.72
C HIS A 71 0.58 5.95 17.30
N PRO A 72 -0.24 6.62 18.14
CA PRO A 72 -0.99 7.80 17.71
C PRO A 72 -0.10 8.97 17.33
N LEU A 73 1.00 9.20 18.06
CA LEU A 73 1.91 10.33 17.77
C LEU A 73 2.59 10.18 16.41
N ALA A 74 3.15 9.00 16.14
CA ALA A 74 3.85 8.73 14.89
C ALA A 74 2.89 8.69 13.69
N SER A 75 1.71 8.11 13.84
CA SER A 75 0.67 8.11 12.79
C SER A 75 0.13 9.52 12.50
N LEU A 76 -0.19 10.30 13.54
CA LEU A 76 -0.71 11.66 13.38
C LEU A 76 0.35 12.61 12.82
N ALA A 77 1.64 12.38 13.05
CA ALA A 77 2.70 13.18 12.45
C ALA A 77 2.62 13.15 10.91
N TYR A 78 2.41 11.98 10.29
CA TYR A 78 2.18 11.88 8.84
C TYR A 78 0.92 12.61 8.39
N GLY A 79 -0.17 12.50 9.16
CA GLY A 79 -1.40 13.23 8.89
C GLY A 79 -1.21 14.75 8.95
N VAL A 80 -0.53 15.26 9.97
CA VAL A 80 -0.22 16.69 10.12
C VAL A 80 0.67 17.19 8.97
N LEU A 81 1.64 16.40 8.52
CA LEU A 81 2.45 16.74 7.35
C LEU A 81 1.61 16.87 6.08
N VAL A 82 0.65 15.96 5.87
CA VAL A 82 -0.30 16.03 4.75
C VAL A 82 -1.17 17.28 4.84
N VAL A 83 -1.70 17.61 6.02
CA VAL A 83 -2.50 18.82 6.23
C VAL A 83 -1.66 20.08 6.01
N ALA A 84 -0.45 20.14 6.55
CA ALA A 84 0.46 21.26 6.38
C ALA A 84 0.78 21.49 4.90
N LEU A 85 1.05 20.42 4.15
CA LEU A 85 1.30 20.52 2.72
C LEU A 85 0.05 20.94 1.93
N GLY A 86 -1.14 20.47 2.32
CA GLY A 86 -2.40 20.92 1.75
C GLY A 86 -2.69 22.41 2.01
N ILE A 87 -2.45 22.89 3.23
CA ILE A 87 -2.56 24.32 3.58
C ILE A 87 -1.55 25.14 2.79
N LEU A 88 -0.31 24.64 2.61
CA LEU A 88 0.70 25.30 1.80
C LEU A 88 0.25 25.44 0.34
N VAL A 89 -0.32 24.38 -0.25
CA VAL A 89 -0.91 24.43 -1.60
C VAL A 89 -1.99 25.53 -1.69
N LEU A 90 -2.88 25.60 -0.70
CA LEU A 90 -3.92 26.63 -0.64
C LEU A 90 -3.35 28.05 -0.44
N ALA A 91 -2.24 28.20 0.27
CA ALA A 91 -1.59 29.50 0.47
C ALA A 91 -1.01 30.07 -0.84
N TYR A 92 -0.58 29.21 -1.76
CA TYR A 92 -0.03 29.59 -3.08
C TYR A 92 -1.07 29.69 -4.21
N GLN A 93 -2.34 29.85 -3.86
CA GLN A 93 -3.47 30.02 -4.80
C GLN A 93 -3.47 31.33 -5.63
N GLN A 94 -2.32 32.00 -5.76
CA GLN A 94 -2.20 33.26 -6.50
C GLN A 94 -2.18 33.04 -8.02
N HIS A 95 -1.76 31.85 -8.49
CA HIS A 95 -1.70 31.54 -9.92
C HIS A 95 -2.02 30.06 -10.18
N PRO A 96 -2.83 29.71 -11.21
CA PRO A 96 -3.20 28.31 -11.50
C PRO A 96 -2.00 27.37 -11.65
N LEU A 97 -0.90 27.89 -12.23
CA LEU A 97 0.35 27.14 -12.40
C LEU A 97 1.05 26.80 -11.07
N TYR A 98 0.98 27.69 -10.07
CA TYR A 98 1.58 27.41 -8.76
C TYR A 98 0.80 26.35 -8.00
N VAL A 99 -0.54 26.38 -8.10
CA VAL A 99 -1.40 25.33 -7.55
C VAL A 99 -1.11 23.99 -8.23
N ALA A 100 -1.03 23.97 -9.56
CA ALA A 100 -0.70 22.75 -10.30
C ALA A 100 0.67 22.18 -9.88
N ALA A 101 1.71 23.02 -9.80
CA ALA A 101 3.04 22.62 -9.35
C ALA A 101 3.03 22.09 -7.90
N ALA A 102 2.29 22.73 -7.00
CA ALA A 102 2.19 22.31 -5.62
C ALA A 102 1.46 20.96 -5.48
N VAL A 103 0.40 20.73 -6.26
CA VAL A 103 -0.31 19.43 -6.32
C VAL A 103 0.60 18.32 -6.88
N LEU A 104 1.37 18.61 -7.93
CA LEU A 104 2.35 17.66 -8.48
C LEU A 104 3.43 17.30 -7.45
N GLY A 105 3.91 18.29 -6.69
CA GLY A 105 4.82 18.08 -5.56
C GLY A 105 4.22 17.19 -4.48
N PHE A 106 2.97 17.47 -4.08
CA PHE A 106 2.24 16.64 -3.12
C PHE A 106 2.13 15.17 -3.56
N LEU A 107 1.78 14.94 -4.82
CA LEU A 107 1.66 13.59 -5.38
C LEU A 107 2.98 12.82 -5.39
N LEU A 108 4.10 13.51 -5.58
CA LEU A 108 5.43 12.89 -5.52
C LEU A 108 5.79 12.43 -4.10
N VAL A 109 5.32 13.14 -3.07
CA VAL A 109 5.55 12.80 -1.66
C VAL A 109 4.54 11.75 -1.15
N GLY A 110 3.40 11.56 -1.81
CA GLY A 110 2.36 10.60 -1.42
C GLY A 110 2.87 9.19 -1.10
N PRO A 111 3.62 8.51 -1.99
CA PRO A 111 4.18 7.18 -1.73
C PRO A 111 5.15 7.13 -0.55
N VAL A 112 5.85 8.24 -0.28
CA VAL A 112 6.79 8.38 0.85
C VAL A 112 6.00 8.37 2.16
N PHE A 113 4.93 9.16 2.26
CA PHE A 113 4.07 9.18 3.44
C PHE A 113 3.32 7.85 3.65
N ALA A 114 2.85 7.23 2.56
CA ALA A 114 2.23 5.92 2.62
C ALA A 114 3.22 4.85 3.12
N ALA A 115 4.48 4.89 2.69
CA ALA A 115 5.52 3.96 3.12
C ALA A 115 5.78 4.05 4.63
N GLY A 116 5.83 5.27 5.19
CA GLY A 116 5.99 5.47 6.62
C GLY A 116 4.84 4.88 7.45
N CYS A 117 3.59 5.10 7.04
CA CYS A 117 2.42 4.53 7.72
C CYS A 117 2.39 2.99 7.63
N CYS A 118 2.76 2.44 6.46
CA CYS A 118 2.84 1.00 6.27
C CYS A 118 3.97 0.37 7.10
N GLU A 119 5.12 1.04 7.23
CA GLU A 119 6.23 0.59 8.07
C GLU A 119 5.83 0.54 9.56
N LEU A 120 5.04 1.51 10.05
CA LEU A 120 4.48 1.45 11.40
C LEU A 120 3.65 0.18 11.63
N SER A 121 2.75 -0.15 10.70
CA SER A 121 1.95 -1.37 10.81
C SER A 121 2.80 -2.64 10.71
N LEU A 122 3.82 -2.65 9.85
CA LEU A 122 4.77 -3.76 9.73
C LEU A 122 5.57 -3.98 11.03
N ARG A 123 6.13 -2.92 11.61
CA ARG A 123 6.86 -2.99 12.88
C ARG A 123 5.96 -3.47 14.01
N ARG A 124 4.72 -2.97 14.07
CA ARG A 124 3.71 -3.45 15.01
C ARG A 124 3.46 -4.95 14.85
N GLU A 125 3.29 -5.45 13.63
CA GLU A 125 3.12 -6.89 13.38
C GLU A 125 4.33 -7.72 13.81
N ARG A 126 5.53 -7.15 13.75
CA ARG A 126 6.77 -7.79 14.22
C ARG A 126 7.03 -7.65 15.71
N GLY A 127 6.20 -6.89 16.44
CA GLY A 127 6.45 -6.57 17.85
C GLY A 127 7.68 -5.68 18.07
N GLU A 128 8.11 -4.95 17.04
CA GLU A 128 9.23 -4.01 17.09
C GLU A 128 8.78 -2.64 17.61
N GLU A 129 9.71 -1.86 18.17
CA GLU A 129 9.44 -0.48 18.52
C GLU A 129 9.10 0.34 17.27
N ALA A 130 7.96 1.03 17.32
CA ALA A 130 7.47 1.86 16.22
C ALA A 130 7.33 3.31 16.70
N ASP A 131 8.30 4.13 16.31
CA ASP A 131 8.28 5.57 16.46
C ASP A 131 8.48 6.25 15.10
N PHE A 132 8.20 7.55 15.01
CA PHE A 132 8.27 8.31 13.75
C PHE A 132 9.67 8.29 13.13
N GLY A 133 10.73 8.35 13.95
CA GLY A 133 12.11 8.26 13.42
C GLY A 133 12.38 6.92 12.74
N HIS A 134 11.98 5.83 13.40
CA HIS A 134 12.12 4.46 12.91
C HIS A 134 11.33 4.21 11.62
N SER A 135 10.17 4.85 11.45
CA SER A 135 9.39 4.72 10.21
C SER A 135 10.00 5.46 9.02
N LEU A 136 10.97 6.36 9.22
CA LEU A 136 11.70 7.00 8.14
C LEU A 136 12.83 6.13 7.58
N GLU A 137 13.30 5.11 8.32
CA GLU A 137 14.35 4.20 7.85
C GLU A 137 13.95 3.47 6.56
N VAL A 138 12.66 3.17 6.41
CA VAL A 138 12.11 2.56 5.18
C VAL A 138 12.35 3.43 3.95
N LEU A 139 12.38 4.76 4.11
CA LEU A 139 12.58 5.69 3.00
C LEU A 139 14.00 5.64 2.47
N VAL A 140 14.98 5.37 3.34
CA VAL A 140 16.36 5.16 2.94
C VAL A 140 16.53 3.77 2.34
N ARG A 141 15.99 2.74 3.01
CA ARG A 141 16.06 1.33 2.59
C ARG A 141 15.43 1.08 1.22
N CYS A 142 14.26 1.67 0.98
CA CYS A 142 13.45 1.45 -0.23
C CYS A 142 13.42 2.67 -1.16
N ARG A 143 14.39 3.59 -1.06
CA ARG A 143 14.41 4.87 -1.80
C ARG A 143 14.20 4.69 -3.30
N GLY A 144 14.97 3.80 -3.93
CA GLY A 144 14.96 3.60 -5.38
C GLY A 144 13.59 3.16 -5.91
N PRO A 145 13.02 2.04 -5.42
CA PRO A 145 11.68 1.61 -5.78
C PRO A 145 10.58 2.65 -5.47
N LEU A 146 10.63 3.30 -4.30
CA LEU A 146 9.63 4.32 -3.94
C LEU A 146 9.67 5.54 -4.88
N LEU A 147 10.87 6.03 -5.25
CA LEU A 147 11.01 7.12 -6.20
C LEU A 147 10.52 6.75 -7.60
N ARG A 148 10.74 5.51 -8.06
CA ARG A 148 10.21 5.03 -9.35
C ARG A 148 8.69 4.89 -9.33
N LEU A 149 8.12 4.45 -8.20
CA LEU A 149 6.67 4.44 -8.02
C LEU A 149 6.10 5.87 -8.05
N ALA A 150 6.73 6.80 -7.34
CA ALA A 150 6.34 8.21 -7.30
C ALA A 150 6.47 8.88 -8.67
N SER A 151 7.52 8.58 -9.45
CA SER A 151 7.65 9.09 -10.82
C SER A 151 6.56 8.56 -11.76
N GLY A 152 6.15 7.29 -11.59
CA GLY A 152 5.02 6.73 -12.34
C GLY A 152 3.71 7.45 -12.03
N LEU A 153 3.43 7.71 -10.75
CA LEU A 153 2.29 8.50 -10.32
C LEU A 153 2.36 9.95 -10.82
N LEU A 154 3.54 10.55 -10.86
CA LEU A 154 3.75 11.89 -11.42
C LEU A 154 3.37 11.93 -12.90
N LEU A 155 3.71 10.92 -13.70
CA LEU A 155 3.30 10.84 -15.10
C LEU A 155 1.77 10.77 -15.26
N VAL A 156 1.10 9.99 -14.41
CA VAL A 156 -0.38 9.94 -14.40
C VAL A 156 -0.97 11.30 -14.03
N ALA A 157 -0.37 11.98 -13.06
CA ALA A 157 -0.78 13.32 -12.65
C ALA A 157 -0.57 14.37 -13.75
N LEU A 158 0.57 14.32 -14.44
CA LEU A 158 0.85 15.21 -15.58
C LEU A 158 -0.15 14.97 -16.72
N LEU A 159 -0.49 13.71 -16.99
CA LEU A 159 -1.52 13.36 -17.96
C LEU A 159 -2.89 13.91 -17.53
N TRP A 160 -3.23 13.84 -16.25
CA TRP A 160 -4.44 14.46 -15.70
C TRP A 160 -4.46 15.97 -15.95
N PHE A 161 -3.39 16.68 -15.58
CA PHE A 161 -3.29 18.12 -15.82
C PHE A 161 -3.40 18.46 -17.31
N ALA A 162 -2.73 17.71 -18.19
CA ALA A 162 -2.83 17.92 -19.62
C ALA A 162 -4.28 17.79 -20.14
N VAL A 163 -5.02 16.78 -19.68
CA VAL A 163 -6.44 16.61 -20.02
C VAL A 163 -7.30 17.74 -19.46
N ALA A 164 -7.12 18.09 -18.18
CA ALA A 164 -7.87 19.14 -17.52
C ALA A 164 -7.67 20.50 -18.22
N LEU A 165 -6.42 20.84 -18.55
CA LEU A 165 -6.07 22.05 -19.29
C LEU A 165 -6.65 22.04 -20.71
N GLY A 166 -6.65 20.90 -21.39
CA GLY A 166 -7.25 20.75 -22.72
C GLY A 166 -8.77 20.96 -22.71
N VAL A 167 -9.47 20.37 -21.75
CA VAL A 167 -10.92 20.59 -21.57
C VAL A 167 -11.22 22.05 -21.26
N LEU A 168 -10.41 22.67 -20.40
CA LEU A 168 -10.59 24.06 -20.01
C LEU A 168 -10.34 25.03 -21.17
N TYR A 169 -9.30 24.78 -21.96
CA TYR A 169 -9.03 25.51 -23.20
C TYR A 169 -10.16 25.35 -24.21
N TRP A 170 -10.70 24.13 -24.36
CA TRP A 170 -11.85 23.90 -25.25
C TRP A 170 -13.11 24.64 -24.76
N ALA A 171 -13.30 24.77 -23.44
CA ALA A 171 -14.45 25.44 -22.86
C ALA A 171 -14.35 26.98 -22.85
N HIS A 172 -13.17 27.54 -22.59
CA HIS A 172 -12.98 28.97 -22.33
C HIS A 172 -12.03 29.68 -23.31
N GLY A 173 -11.39 28.95 -24.24
CA GLY A 173 -10.35 29.48 -25.13
C GLY A 173 -9.04 29.83 -24.43
N SER A 174 -8.93 29.57 -23.12
CA SER A 174 -7.75 29.85 -22.29
C SER A 174 -7.31 28.60 -21.52
N VAL A 175 -6.01 28.33 -21.53
CA VAL A 175 -5.42 27.16 -20.85
C VAL A 175 -5.39 27.35 -19.32
N ALA A 176 -5.41 28.60 -18.83
CA ALA A 176 -5.42 28.94 -17.41
C ALA A 176 -6.31 30.17 -17.13
N PRO A 177 -7.65 30.01 -17.07
CA PRO A 177 -8.55 31.05 -16.57
C PRO A 177 -8.22 31.39 -15.11
N SER A 178 -8.67 32.56 -14.64
CA SER A 178 -8.41 33.00 -13.27
C SER A 178 -8.88 31.97 -12.23
N ILE A 179 -8.19 31.89 -11.10
CA ILE A 179 -8.56 30.97 -10.00
C ILE A 179 -9.98 31.25 -9.49
N GLU A 180 -10.42 32.52 -9.53
CA GLU A 180 -11.79 32.91 -9.17
C GLU A 180 -12.87 32.32 -10.10
N SER A 181 -12.55 32.13 -11.38
CA SER A 181 -13.50 31.52 -12.35
C SER A 181 -13.45 29.99 -12.38
N THR A 182 -12.40 29.39 -11.82
CA THR A 182 -12.15 27.93 -11.85
C THR A 182 -12.26 27.26 -10.49
N VAL A 183 -11.36 27.58 -9.56
CA VAL A 183 -11.25 26.90 -8.24
C VAL A 183 -12.34 27.38 -7.28
N TRP A 184 -12.62 28.68 -7.29
CA TRP A 184 -13.64 29.30 -6.43
C TRP A 184 -14.97 29.54 -7.14
N GLY A 185 -14.98 29.44 -8.46
CA GLY A 185 -16.17 29.56 -9.30
C GLY A 185 -16.86 28.21 -9.51
N ASN A 186 -18.08 28.24 -10.04
CA ASN A 186 -18.79 27.02 -10.42
C ASN A 186 -18.36 26.55 -11.82
N VAL A 187 -17.08 26.20 -11.99
CA VAL A 187 -16.53 25.79 -13.29
C VAL A 187 -17.28 24.60 -13.88
N LEU A 188 -17.79 23.72 -13.02
CA LEU A 188 -18.57 22.56 -13.42
C LEU A 188 -19.91 22.94 -14.07
N ALA A 189 -20.55 24.02 -13.61
CA ALA A 189 -21.75 24.56 -14.25
C ALA A 189 -21.47 25.31 -15.55
N GLN A 190 -20.23 25.72 -15.80
CA GLN A 190 -19.82 26.37 -17.05
C GLN A 190 -19.45 25.37 -18.16
N LEU A 191 -19.25 24.09 -17.82
CA LEU A 191 -18.98 23.04 -18.79
C LEU A 191 -20.28 22.58 -19.46
N SER A 192 -20.25 22.42 -20.79
CA SER A 192 -21.32 21.73 -21.50
C SER A 192 -21.43 20.26 -21.04
N PRO A 193 -22.60 19.59 -21.21
CA PRO A 193 -22.75 18.19 -20.82
C PRO A 193 -21.70 17.26 -21.43
N VAL A 194 -21.29 17.51 -22.68
CA VAL A 194 -20.25 16.74 -23.36
C VAL A 194 -18.87 16.98 -22.74
N GLN A 195 -18.54 18.24 -22.44
CA GLN A 195 -17.28 18.59 -21.76
C GLN A 195 -17.19 17.98 -20.36
N LEU A 196 -18.29 18.01 -19.61
CA LEU A 196 -18.38 17.40 -18.29
C LEU A 196 -18.20 15.89 -18.36
N LEU A 197 -18.82 15.23 -19.35
CA LEU A 197 -18.67 13.78 -19.56
C LEU A 197 -17.22 13.40 -19.89
N VAL A 198 -16.56 14.15 -20.79
CA VAL A 198 -15.15 13.94 -21.13
C VAL A 198 -14.25 14.14 -19.91
N TYR A 199 -14.46 15.22 -19.16
CA TYR A 199 -13.70 15.53 -17.96
C TYR A 199 -13.86 14.46 -16.87
N ALA A 200 -15.10 14.10 -16.54
CA ALA A 200 -15.41 13.08 -15.53
C ALA A 200 -14.95 11.68 -15.97
N GLY A 201 -15.10 11.34 -17.25
CA GLY A 201 -14.63 10.08 -17.82
C GLY A 201 -13.10 9.95 -17.75
N ALA A 202 -12.37 11.01 -18.09
CA ALA A 202 -10.92 11.04 -17.97
C ALA A 202 -10.45 10.97 -16.50
N ALA A 203 -11.11 11.72 -15.61
CA ALA A 203 -10.85 11.67 -14.17
C ALA A 203 -11.03 10.24 -13.62
N LEU A 204 -12.16 9.60 -13.95
CA LEU A 204 -12.47 8.24 -13.53
C LEU A 204 -11.46 7.23 -14.10
N GLY A 205 -11.13 7.35 -15.38
CA GLY A 205 -10.16 6.46 -16.04
C GLY A 205 -8.78 6.55 -15.39
N LEU A 206 -8.28 7.75 -15.14
CA LEU A 206 -6.99 7.96 -14.48
C LEU A 206 -7.03 7.53 -13.01
N ALA A 207 -8.13 7.76 -12.29
CA ALA A 207 -8.30 7.26 -10.92
C ALA A 207 -8.25 5.73 -10.86
N VAL A 208 -8.91 5.03 -11.79
CA VAL A 208 -8.84 3.56 -11.89
C VAL A 208 -7.42 3.10 -12.19
N VAL A 209 -6.72 3.74 -13.12
CA VAL A 209 -5.32 3.41 -13.45
C VAL A 209 -4.41 3.63 -12.23
N SER A 210 -4.45 4.81 -11.61
CA SER A 210 -3.67 5.10 -10.40
C SER A 210 -3.95 4.11 -9.28
N PHE A 211 -5.22 3.82 -8.99
CA PHE A 211 -5.60 2.90 -7.93
C PHE A 211 -5.10 1.48 -8.21
N THR A 212 -5.37 0.95 -9.40
CA THR A 212 -4.98 -0.43 -9.75
C THR A 212 -3.46 -0.63 -9.76
N LEU A 213 -2.70 0.40 -10.12
CA LEU A 213 -1.24 0.35 -10.10
C LEU A 213 -0.63 0.54 -8.70
N THR A 214 -1.36 1.09 -7.73
CA THR A 214 -0.75 1.51 -6.45
C THR A 214 -1.38 0.96 -5.19
N VAL A 215 -2.58 0.35 -5.27
CA VAL A 215 -3.35 -0.09 -4.09
C VAL A 215 -2.54 -0.93 -3.10
N ILE A 216 -1.62 -1.78 -3.57
CA ILE A 216 -0.72 -2.56 -2.70
C ILE A 216 0.76 -2.43 -3.05
N SER A 217 1.13 -1.46 -3.90
CA SER A 217 2.50 -1.37 -4.40
C SER A 217 3.49 -0.95 -3.30
N VAL A 218 3.11 0.03 -2.47
CA VAL A 218 3.93 0.46 -1.33
C VAL A 218 4.18 -0.67 -0.33
N PRO A 219 3.15 -1.35 0.23
CA PRO A 219 3.39 -2.43 1.19
C PRO A 219 4.16 -3.61 0.57
N ALA A 220 3.97 -3.92 -0.71
CA ALA A 220 4.75 -4.94 -1.40
C ALA A 220 6.24 -4.57 -1.56
N ILE A 221 6.54 -3.30 -1.83
CA ILE A 221 7.93 -2.81 -1.89
C ILE A 221 8.61 -2.96 -0.52
N ILE A 222 7.95 -2.56 0.57
CA ILE A 222 8.58 -2.54 1.89
C ILE A 222 8.70 -3.93 2.52
N ASP A 223 7.71 -4.81 2.32
CA ASP A 223 7.67 -6.14 2.94
C ASP A 223 8.49 -7.17 2.15
N ARG A 224 8.41 -7.12 0.82
CA ARG A 224 9.03 -8.10 -0.08
C ARG A 224 10.26 -7.58 -0.82
N GLY A 225 10.56 -6.28 -0.75
CA GLY A 225 11.69 -5.69 -1.46
C GLY A 225 11.51 -5.64 -2.98
N LEU A 226 10.26 -5.67 -3.47
CA LEU A 226 9.99 -5.66 -4.92
C LEU A 226 10.46 -4.34 -5.57
N SER A 227 10.83 -4.43 -6.84
CA SER A 227 10.95 -3.23 -7.67
C SER A 227 9.58 -2.57 -7.89
N ALA A 228 9.58 -1.29 -8.28
CA ALA A 228 8.34 -0.55 -8.52
C ALA A 228 7.45 -1.22 -9.58
N THR A 229 8.06 -1.74 -10.65
CA THR A 229 7.36 -2.42 -11.74
C THR A 229 6.76 -3.76 -11.31
N GLU A 230 7.48 -4.54 -10.51
CA GLU A 230 6.97 -5.80 -9.96
C GLU A 230 5.82 -5.56 -8.98
N ALA A 231 5.96 -4.53 -8.12
CA ALA A 231 4.92 -4.13 -7.17
C ALA A 231 3.64 -3.66 -7.89
N MET A 232 3.77 -2.82 -8.93
CA MET A 232 2.64 -2.43 -9.79
C MET A 232 1.99 -3.64 -10.47
N GLY A 233 2.79 -4.59 -10.95
CA GLY A 233 2.31 -5.84 -11.53
C GLY A 233 1.51 -6.68 -10.54
N ALA A 234 2.01 -6.82 -9.30
CA ALA A 234 1.31 -7.51 -8.22
C ALA A 234 -0.01 -6.80 -7.86
N SER A 235 0.01 -5.47 -7.79
CA SER A 235 -1.18 -4.64 -7.56
C SER A 235 -2.25 -4.86 -8.64
N LEU A 236 -1.85 -4.84 -9.91
CA LEU A 236 -2.75 -5.10 -11.02
C LEU A 236 -3.30 -6.54 -11.02
N ALA A 237 -2.44 -7.52 -10.73
CA ALA A 237 -2.86 -8.91 -10.61
C ALA A 237 -3.87 -9.09 -9.48
N LEU A 238 -3.69 -8.40 -8.35
CA LEU A 238 -4.62 -8.41 -7.24
C LEU A 238 -5.98 -7.84 -7.63
N CYS A 239 -6.00 -6.68 -8.28
CA CYS A 239 -7.23 -6.06 -8.77
C CYS A 239 -7.99 -6.94 -9.76
N ARG A 240 -7.28 -7.70 -10.60
CA ARG A 240 -7.90 -8.65 -11.54
C ARG A 240 -8.47 -9.88 -10.85
N ARG A 241 -7.83 -10.36 -9.78
CA ARG A 241 -8.30 -11.52 -9.00
C ARG A 241 -9.51 -11.19 -8.12
N HIS A 242 -9.58 -9.98 -7.56
CA HIS A 242 -10.63 -9.57 -6.62
C HIS A 242 -11.28 -8.22 -7.03
N PRO A 243 -11.89 -8.12 -8.22
CA PRO A 243 -12.37 -6.84 -8.75
C PRO A 243 -13.45 -6.19 -7.88
N LEU A 244 -14.40 -6.97 -7.35
CA LEU A 244 -15.50 -6.44 -6.53
C LEU A 244 -15.01 -5.90 -5.19
N VAL A 245 -14.10 -6.62 -4.52
CA VAL A 245 -13.53 -6.20 -3.24
C VAL A 245 -12.69 -4.93 -3.43
N MET A 246 -11.90 -4.88 -4.51
CA MET A 246 -11.10 -3.70 -4.84
C MET A 246 -11.95 -2.50 -5.26
N LEU A 247 -13.11 -2.71 -5.89
CA LEU A 247 -14.05 -1.64 -6.19
C LEU A 247 -14.63 -1.04 -4.91
N VAL A 248 -15.09 -1.88 -3.96
CA VAL A 248 -15.57 -1.39 -2.66
C VAL A 248 -14.47 -0.66 -1.92
N TRP A 249 -13.25 -1.18 -1.94
CA TRP A 249 -12.10 -0.50 -1.33
C TRP A 249 -11.81 0.85 -1.98
N ALA A 250 -11.82 0.94 -3.31
CA ALA A 250 -11.63 2.20 -4.03
C ALA A 250 -12.70 3.25 -3.66
N VAL A 251 -13.97 2.84 -3.62
CA VAL A 251 -15.08 3.71 -3.22
C VAL A 251 -14.92 4.16 -1.77
N LEU A 252 -14.51 3.27 -0.86
CA LEU A 252 -14.30 3.61 0.55
C LEU A 252 -13.14 4.59 0.73
N VAL A 253 -12.03 4.38 0.02
CA VAL A 253 -10.88 5.32 -0.01
C VAL A 253 -11.33 6.69 -0.51
N ALA A 254 -12.05 6.74 -1.63
CA ALA A 254 -12.56 7.99 -2.20
C ALA A 254 -13.52 8.72 -1.23
N ALA A 255 -14.44 7.99 -0.61
CA ALA A 255 -15.39 8.54 0.36
C ALA A 255 -14.68 9.08 1.61
N LEU A 256 -13.69 8.36 2.15
CA LEU A 256 -12.91 8.81 3.30
C LEU A 256 -12.08 10.05 2.95
N VAL A 257 -11.40 10.08 1.80
CA VAL A 257 -10.66 11.27 1.35
C VAL A 257 -11.60 12.47 1.18
N ALA A 258 -12.75 12.28 0.54
CA ALA A 258 -13.77 13.32 0.38
C ALA A 258 -14.30 13.85 1.72
N LEU A 259 -14.50 12.95 2.69
CA LEU A 259 -14.89 13.33 4.04
C LEU A 259 -13.78 14.16 4.72
N GLY A 260 -12.52 13.73 4.59
CA GLY A 260 -11.37 14.43 5.17
C GLY A 260 -11.14 15.81 4.60
N THR A 261 -11.35 15.98 3.30
CA THR A 261 -11.26 17.29 2.64
C THR A 261 -12.43 18.19 3.00
N ALA A 262 -13.64 17.65 3.16
CA ALA A 262 -14.83 18.41 3.58
C ALA A 262 -14.65 19.06 4.97
N PHE A 263 -13.91 18.43 5.88
CA PHE A 263 -13.52 19.01 7.17
C PHE A 263 -12.27 19.91 7.07
N TRP A 264 -12.26 20.82 6.08
CA TRP A 264 -11.21 21.84 5.87
C TRP A 264 -9.78 21.28 5.85
N LEU A 265 -9.57 20.14 5.19
CA LEU A 265 -8.33 19.35 5.19
C LEU A 265 -7.89 18.79 6.55
N VAL A 266 -8.31 19.35 7.69
CA VAL A 266 -7.93 18.88 9.03
C VAL A 266 -8.36 17.42 9.24
N GLY A 267 -9.48 17.00 8.65
CA GLY A 267 -9.90 15.60 8.68
C GLY A 267 -8.87 14.63 8.10
N LEU A 268 -8.03 15.07 7.15
CA LEU A 268 -6.95 14.26 6.58
C LEU A 268 -5.85 13.96 7.59
N ALA A 269 -5.71 14.73 8.68
CA ALA A 269 -4.75 14.41 9.74
C ALA A 269 -4.99 13.03 10.37
N VAL A 270 -6.26 12.60 10.40
CA VAL A 270 -6.64 11.27 10.91
C VAL A 270 -6.87 10.29 9.75
N ILE A 271 -7.54 10.74 8.69
CA ILE A 271 -7.92 9.85 7.59
C ILE A 271 -6.71 9.35 6.79
N PHE A 272 -5.71 10.19 6.57
CA PHE A 272 -4.52 9.80 5.82
C PHE A 272 -3.77 8.63 6.48
N PRO A 273 -3.33 8.71 7.75
CA PRO A 273 -2.67 7.58 8.39
C PRO A 273 -3.60 6.37 8.54
N LEU A 274 -4.90 6.58 8.78
CA LEU A 274 -5.88 5.50 8.81
C LEU A 274 -5.90 4.70 7.49
N LEU A 275 -5.89 5.39 6.34
CA LEU A 275 -5.82 4.75 5.03
C LEU A 275 -4.49 4.03 4.80
N GLY A 276 -3.37 4.59 5.29
CA GLY A 276 -2.06 3.93 5.23
C GLY A 276 -2.05 2.59 5.96
N HIS A 277 -2.54 2.56 7.21
CA HIS A 277 -2.67 1.33 7.99
C HIS A 277 -3.68 0.35 7.37
N ALA A 278 -4.81 0.84 6.85
CA ALA A 278 -5.80 -0.01 6.21
C ALA A 278 -5.26 -0.66 4.93
N THR A 279 -4.47 0.07 4.16
CA THR A 279 -3.77 -0.44 2.98
C THR A 279 -2.80 -1.57 3.35
N TRP A 280 -2.07 -1.43 4.46
CA TRP A 280 -1.25 -2.51 4.99
C TRP A 280 -2.07 -3.77 5.31
N ARG A 281 -3.21 -3.62 5.98
CA ARG A 281 -4.11 -4.75 6.29
C ARG A 281 -4.67 -5.42 5.04
N ALA A 282 -5.07 -4.63 4.04
CA ALA A 282 -5.50 -5.15 2.75
C ALA A 282 -4.39 -5.97 2.06
N TYR A 283 -3.14 -5.48 2.12
CA TYR A 283 -1.99 -6.20 1.59
C TYR A 283 -1.71 -7.51 2.35
N VAL A 284 -1.73 -7.49 3.68
CA VAL A 284 -1.47 -8.71 4.47
C VAL A 284 -2.51 -9.79 4.19
N GLU A 285 -3.77 -9.40 4.02
CA GLU A 285 -4.85 -10.36 3.79
C GLU A 285 -4.88 -10.91 2.36
N LEU A 286 -4.69 -10.06 1.34
CA LEU A 286 -4.91 -10.47 -0.06
C LEU A 286 -3.65 -10.46 -0.93
N GLY A 287 -2.66 -9.64 -0.59
CA GLY A 287 -1.47 -9.39 -1.42
C GLY A 287 -0.20 -10.13 -0.98
N ARG A 288 -0.17 -10.65 0.26
CA ARG A 288 1.00 -11.32 0.83
C ARG A 288 1.00 -12.80 0.44
N GLU A 289 1.90 -13.17 -0.48
CA GLU A 289 2.09 -14.56 -0.86
C GLU A 289 2.77 -15.33 0.29
N PRO A 290 2.35 -16.57 0.62
CA PRO A 290 3.04 -17.43 1.57
C PRO A 290 4.48 -17.68 1.09
N ARG A 291 5.45 -17.54 2.00
CA ARG A 291 6.86 -17.85 1.73
C ARG A 291 7.11 -19.35 1.60
#